data_AF-A0A6M1KY54-F1
#
_entry.id   AF-A0A6M1KY54-F1
#
_cell.length_a   1.000
_cell.length_b   1.000
_cell.length_c   1.000
_cell.angle_alpha   90.00
_cell.angle_beta   90.00
_cell.angle_gamma   90.00
#
_symmetry.space_group_name_H-M   'P 1'
#
loop_
_entity.id
_entity.type
_entity.pdbx_description
1 polymer ?
#
loop_
_entity_poly.entity_id
_entity_poly.type
_entity_poly.pdbx_seq_one_letter_code
_entity_poly.pdbx_strand_id
1 'polypeptide(L)'
;MALSVGHRCSEATTADAHDAADQCAGDQVQNHVLMDVEQIVGSFVVEIGVRQTWPFVGLCDNRSAPAQETRLYIDAFWTIEATTSTSGGGVENDIRWLTTAAALNDTTIDIAWIDEDGGLHLTTDSGLALAVSGEPEPYTTGEPWRLSRWRPV
;
A
#
# COMPACT_ATOMS: atom_id res chain seq x y z
N MET A 1 -13.27 62.83 -27.99
CA MET A 1 -14.36 63.67 -27.48
C MET A 1 -14.74 63.12 -26.12
N ALA A 2 -14.35 63.82 -25.05
CA ALA A 2 -14.56 63.41 -23.66
C ALA A 2 -15.97 63.83 -23.21
N LEU A 3 -16.61 63.02 -22.36
CA LEU A 3 -17.58 63.48 -21.37
C LEU A 3 -17.64 62.47 -20.22
N SER A 4 -17.35 62.98 -19.03
CA SER A 4 -17.36 62.34 -17.72
C SER A 4 -18.60 62.82 -16.96
N VAL A 5 -19.30 61.90 -16.27
CA VAL A 5 -20.23 62.12 -15.14
C VAL A 5 -20.31 60.74 -14.45
N GLY A 6 -20.22 60.51 -13.14
CA GLY A 6 -20.22 61.35 -11.95
C GLY A 6 -20.95 60.59 -10.83
N HIS A 7 -20.21 60.27 -9.75
CA HIS A 7 -20.64 60.04 -8.35
C HIS A 7 -21.78 59.03 -8.02
N ARG A 8 -21.47 58.07 -7.13
CA ARG A 8 -21.84 58.16 -5.70
C ARG A 8 -21.04 57.15 -4.86
N CYS A 9 -20.29 57.68 -3.90
CA CYS A 9 -19.95 56.97 -2.66
C CYS A 9 -21.17 56.93 -1.74
N SER A 10 -21.37 55.83 -1.03
CA SER A 10 -22.06 55.81 0.26
C SER A 10 -21.44 54.74 1.13
N GLU A 11 -21.39 55.07 2.41
CA GLU A 11 -20.47 54.62 3.44
C GLU A 11 -20.85 53.30 4.11
N ALA A 12 -19.93 52.87 4.97
CA ALA A 12 -19.83 51.62 5.71
C ALA A 12 -20.87 51.39 6.82
N THR A 13 -20.99 50.14 7.24
CA THR A 13 -21.43 49.68 8.58
C THR A 13 -20.80 48.28 8.76
N THR A 14 -19.64 48.14 9.40
CA THR A 14 -19.37 47.91 10.85
C THR A 14 -20.18 46.79 11.50
N ALA A 15 -19.43 45.81 12.01
CA ALA A 15 -19.75 44.80 13.02
C ALA A 15 -20.73 43.68 12.65
N ASP A 16 -20.23 42.45 12.59
CA ASP A 16 -20.47 41.54 13.72
C ASP A 16 -19.48 40.37 13.71
N ALA A 17 -18.85 40.16 14.87
CA ALA A 17 -18.07 38.99 15.22
C ALA A 17 -18.87 38.19 16.25
N HIS A 18 -19.17 36.94 15.91
CA HIS A 18 -19.63 35.83 16.76
C HIS A 18 -19.09 34.60 16.05
N ASP A 19 -18.04 33.93 16.53
CA ASP A 19 -18.00 33.05 17.70
C ASP A 19 -19.07 31.94 17.66
N ALA A 20 -18.60 30.73 17.98
CA ALA A 20 -19.32 29.45 18.09
C ALA A 20 -19.54 28.60 16.81
N ALA A 21 -18.58 27.69 16.58
CA ALA A 21 -18.75 26.23 16.40
C ALA A 21 -17.35 25.66 16.09
N ASP A 22 -16.53 25.34 17.07
CA ASP A 22 -16.64 24.20 17.99
C ASP A 22 -17.12 22.90 17.33
N GLN A 23 -16.14 21.99 17.18
CA GLN A 23 -16.26 20.53 17.21
C GLN A 23 -17.33 19.87 16.32
N CYS A 24 -16.88 19.46 15.14
CA CYS A 24 -17.24 18.19 14.52
C CYS A 24 -16.04 17.73 13.68
N ALA A 25 -15.54 16.51 13.72
CA ALA A 25 -15.75 15.34 14.55
C ALA A 25 -14.72 14.34 14.01
N GLY A 26 -14.11 13.56 14.90
CA GLY A 26 -13.51 12.29 14.51
C GLY A 26 -12.15 12.41 13.87
N ASP A 27 -11.17 12.70 14.72
CA ASP A 27 -9.93 11.95 14.77
C ASP A 27 -10.25 10.44 14.82
N GLN A 28 -10.65 9.88 13.68
CA GLN A 28 -10.58 8.45 13.44
C GLN A 28 -9.13 8.19 13.06
N VAL A 29 -8.23 8.31 14.03
CA VAL A 29 -7.05 7.45 14.06
C VAL A 29 -7.64 6.06 14.16
N GLN A 30 -8.02 5.50 13.01
CA GLN A 30 -8.10 4.07 12.86
C GLN A 30 -6.74 3.61 13.38
N ASN A 31 -6.74 3.02 14.57
CA ASN A 31 -5.74 2.05 14.95
C ASN A 31 -5.90 0.85 14.01
N HIS A 32 -5.80 1.08 12.70
CA HIS A 32 -5.16 0.14 11.83
C HIS A 32 -3.82 -0.05 12.49
N VAL A 33 -3.65 -1.22 13.10
CA VAL A 33 -2.34 -1.78 13.33
C VAL A 33 -1.77 -1.92 11.91
N LEU A 34 -1.26 -0.81 11.36
CA LEU A 34 -0.40 -0.80 10.19
C LEU A 34 0.75 -1.68 10.63
N MET A 35 0.71 -2.94 10.19
CA MET A 35 1.81 -3.84 10.44
C MET A 35 3.05 -3.16 9.87
N ASP A 36 4.05 -3.01 10.72
CA ASP A 36 5.31 -2.40 10.38
C ASP A 36 5.97 -3.24 9.28
N VAL A 37 5.98 -2.71 8.07
CA VAL A 37 6.51 -3.39 6.88
C VAL A 37 8.00 -3.70 7.06
N GLU A 38 8.71 -2.94 7.90
CA GLU A 38 10.12 -3.20 8.21
C GLU A 38 10.33 -4.56 8.88
N GLN A 39 9.30 -5.14 9.50
CA GLN A 39 9.38 -6.47 10.14
C GLN A 39 9.61 -7.60 9.15
N ILE A 40 9.32 -7.43 7.86
CA ILE A 40 9.56 -8.46 6.85
C ILE A 40 10.97 -8.39 6.26
N VAL A 41 11.72 -7.31 6.51
CA VAL A 41 13.12 -7.19 6.09
C VAL A 41 13.95 -8.28 6.77
N GLY A 42 14.78 -8.98 5.99
CA GLY A 42 15.54 -10.15 6.42
C GLY A 42 14.75 -11.46 6.44
N SER A 43 13.47 -11.44 6.06
CA SER A 43 12.67 -12.66 5.87
C SER A 43 12.91 -13.26 4.48
N PHE A 44 12.81 -14.58 4.38
CA PHE A 44 12.96 -15.32 3.13
C PHE A 44 11.59 -15.74 2.57
N VAL A 45 11.46 -15.68 1.25
CA VAL A 45 10.26 -16.12 0.55
C VAL A 45 10.26 -17.65 0.47
N VAL A 46 9.25 -18.27 1.09
CA VAL A 46 9.11 -19.74 1.20
C VAL A 46 7.97 -20.31 0.37
N GLU A 47 7.00 -19.48 0.01
CA GLU A 47 5.78 -19.94 -0.63
C GLU A 47 5.26 -18.86 -1.58
N ILE A 48 4.80 -19.27 -2.76
CA ILE A 48 4.05 -18.42 -3.68
C ILE A 48 2.79 -19.19 -4.04
N GLY A 49 1.63 -18.53 -3.96
CA GLY A 49 0.38 -19.21 -4.26
C GLY A 49 -0.78 -18.27 -4.54
N VAL A 50 -1.94 -18.88 -4.73
CA VAL A 50 -3.24 -18.20 -4.82
C VAL A 50 -4.19 -18.89 -3.84
N ARG A 51 -4.88 -18.11 -3.01
CA ARG A 51 -5.87 -18.63 -2.05
C ARG A 51 -7.16 -17.84 -2.14
N GLN A 52 -8.25 -18.53 -2.51
CA GLN A 52 -9.57 -17.90 -2.70
C GLN A 52 -9.49 -16.65 -3.61
N THR A 53 -8.76 -16.78 -4.72
CA THR A 53 -8.52 -15.72 -5.71
C THR A 53 -7.51 -14.65 -5.29
N TRP A 54 -6.90 -14.73 -4.11
CA TRP A 54 -5.83 -13.81 -3.72
C TRP A 54 -4.44 -14.40 -3.94
N PRO A 55 -3.64 -13.82 -4.85
CA PRO A 55 -2.19 -13.99 -4.87
C PRO A 55 -1.59 -13.75 -3.49
N PHE A 56 -0.60 -14.57 -3.12
CA PHE A 56 0.13 -14.36 -1.88
C PHE A 56 1.59 -14.76 -1.98
N VAL A 57 2.39 -14.14 -1.11
CA VAL A 57 3.80 -14.46 -0.83
C VAL A 57 3.91 -14.91 0.62
N GLY A 58 4.37 -16.14 0.85
CA GLY A 58 4.71 -16.66 2.16
C GLY A 58 6.15 -16.30 2.52
N LEU A 59 6.31 -15.76 3.72
CA LEU A 59 7.57 -15.26 4.25
C LEU A 59 7.88 -16.01 5.55
N CYS A 60 9.13 -16.37 5.73
CA CYS A 60 9.62 -16.95 6.97
C CYS A 60 10.79 -16.10 7.49
N ASP A 61 10.85 -15.87 8.79
CA ASP A 61 11.90 -15.04 9.37
C ASP A 61 13.19 -15.83 9.66
N ASN A 62 14.30 -15.12 9.73
CA ASN A 62 15.63 -15.72 9.90
C ASN A 62 16.04 -15.91 11.37
N ARG A 63 15.08 -16.04 12.31
CA ARG A 63 15.41 -16.19 13.74
C ARG A 63 15.81 -17.64 14.05
N SER A 64 16.64 -17.81 15.08
CA SER A 64 16.91 -19.15 15.64
C SER A 64 15.61 -19.74 16.20
N ALA A 65 15.40 -21.03 15.98
CA ALA A 65 14.12 -21.70 16.19
C ALA A 65 13.42 -21.39 17.54
N PRO A 66 12.07 -21.28 17.55
CA PRO A 66 11.19 -21.50 16.41
C PRO A 66 11.16 -20.31 15.45
N ALA A 67 11.30 -20.60 14.15
CA ALA A 67 11.07 -19.62 13.10
C ALA A 67 9.59 -19.24 13.07
N GLN A 68 9.29 -18.07 12.51
CA GLN A 68 7.92 -17.63 12.30
C GLN A 68 7.64 -17.42 10.82
N GLU A 69 6.41 -17.73 10.43
CA GLU A 69 5.88 -17.50 9.09
C GLU A 69 4.79 -16.43 9.09
N THR A 70 4.74 -15.66 8.02
CA THR A 70 3.61 -14.81 7.67
C THR A 70 3.30 -14.93 6.17
N ARG A 71 2.18 -14.38 5.73
CA ARG A 71 1.78 -14.29 4.33
C ARG A 71 1.39 -12.86 3.99
N LEU A 72 1.93 -12.35 2.91
CA LEU A 72 1.48 -11.14 2.22
C LEU A 72 0.40 -11.54 1.22
N TYR A 73 -0.84 -11.09 1.44
CA TYR A 73 -1.94 -11.23 0.49
C TYR A 73 -2.03 -9.98 -0.38
N ILE A 74 -2.32 -10.16 -1.67
CA ILE A 74 -2.39 -9.09 -2.66
C ILE A 74 -3.79 -9.10 -3.29
N ASP A 75 -4.43 -7.93 -3.31
CA ASP A 75 -5.79 -7.69 -3.83
C ASP A 75 -5.84 -6.44 -4.73
N ALA A 76 -4.68 -6.10 -5.29
CA ALA A 76 -4.45 -4.95 -6.16
C ALA A 76 -3.54 -5.32 -7.32
N PHE A 77 -3.36 -4.38 -8.24
CA PHE A 77 -2.41 -4.52 -9.33
C PHE A 77 -0.99 -4.68 -8.77
N TRP A 78 -0.22 -5.57 -9.37
CA TRP A 78 1.15 -5.87 -8.96
C TRP A 78 2.08 -5.91 -10.17
N THR A 79 3.36 -5.62 -9.91
CA THR A 79 4.46 -5.81 -10.85
C THR A 79 5.64 -6.46 -10.16
N ILE A 80 6.37 -7.26 -10.92
CA ILE A 80 7.67 -7.80 -10.53
C ILE A 80 8.69 -7.32 -11.56
N GLU A 81 9.67 -6.58 -11.08
CA GLU A 81 10.77 -6.05 -11.88
C GLU A 81 12.04 -6.86 -11.62
N ALA A 82 12.70 -7.25 -12.69
CA ALA A 82 14.04 -7.81 -12.71
C ALA A 82 14.93 -6.88 -13.54
N THR A 83 16.25 -7.01 -13.39
CA THR A 83 17.26 -6.18 -14.08
C THR A 83 17.06 -6.04 -15.60
N THR A 84 16.36 -6.98 -16.25
CA THR A 84 16.14 -6.99 -17.70
C THR A 84 14.67 -7.06 -18.12
N SER A 85 13.72 -7.19 -17.19
CA SER A 85 12.32 -7.51 -17.53
C SER A 85 11.36 -7.03 -16.45
N THR A 86 10.23 -6.47 -16.85
CA THR A 86 9.10 -6.17 -15.96
C THR A 86 7.89 -7.01 -16.37
N SER A 87 7.24 -7.64 -15.41
CA SER A 87 6.01 -8.42 -15.62
C SER A 87 4.99 -8.08 -14.54
N GLY A 88 3.73 -7.86 -14.92
CA GLY A 88 2.69 -7.46 -13.97
C GLY A 88 1.30 -7.93 -14.36
N GLY A 89 0.37 -7.86 -13.42
CA GLY A 89 -1.00 -8.32 -13.57
C GLY A 89 -1.92 -7.81 -12.47
N GLY A 90 -3.22 -8.01 -12.71
CA GLY A 90 -4.25 -7.85 -11.69
C GLY A 90 -4.48 -9.14 -10.89
N VAL A 91 -5.43 -9.09 -9.96
CA VAL A 91 -5.74 -10.21 -9.04
C VAL A 91 -6.28 -11.43 -9.78
N GLU A 92 -6.94 -11.23 -10.93
CA GLU A 92 -7.61 -12.30 -11.69
C GLU A 92 -6.66 -13.19 -12.53
N ASN A 93 -5.36 -12.88 -12.59
CA ASN A 93 -4.42 -13.57 -13.48
C ASN A 93 -3.50 -14.55 -12.73
N ASP A 94 -4.10 -15.58 -12.12
CA ASP A 94 -3.42 -16.60 -11.31
C ASP A 94 -2.19 -17.20 -12.01
N ILE A 95 -2.31 -17.60 -13.28
CA ILE A 95 -1.20 -18.25 -14.01
C ILE A 95 -0.04 -17.27 -14.19
N ARG A 96 -0.33 -15.99 -14.52
CA ARG A 96 0.71 -14.98 -14.66
C ARG A 96 1.36 -14.68 -13.31
N TRP A 97 0.59 -14.58 -12.24
CA TRP A 97 1.12 -14.43 -10.89
C TRP A 97 2.08 -15.57 -10.56
N LEU A 98 1.60 -16.82 -10.60
CA LEU A 98 2.39 -18.00 -10.24
C LEU A 98 3.67 -18.11 -11.08
N THR A 99 3.60 -17.81 -12.38
CA THR A 99 4.78 -17.89 -13.26
C THR A 99 5.79 -16.78 -12.97
N THR A 100 5.32 -15.56 -12.69
CA THR A 100 6.20 -14.40 -12.48
C THR A 100 6.79 -14.41 -11.07
N ALA A 101 5.95 -14.61 -10.06
CA ALA A 101 6.34 -14.59 -8.66
C ALA A 101 7.17 -15.79 -8.23
N ALA A 102 7.21 -16.87 -9.03
CA ALA A 102 8.14 -17.97 -8.83
C ALA A 102 9.62 -17.52 -8.75
N ALA A 103 9.98 -16.40 -9.40
CA ALA A 103 11.32 -15.84 -9.30
C ALA A 103 11.67 -15.27 -7.90
N LEU A 104 10.66 -14.97 -7.09
CA LEU A 104 10.84 -14.48 -5.71
C LEU A 104 11.16 -15.62 -4.73
N ASN A 105 10.86 -16.88 -5.08
CA ASN A 105 11.15 -18.01 -4.18
C ASN A 105 12.64 -18.09 -3.83
N ASP A 106 12.92 -18.47 -2.58
CA ASP A 106 14.27 -18.62 -2.04
C ASP A 106 15.10 -17.32 -2.06
N THR A 107 14.46 -16.15 -2.18
CA THR A 107 15.10 -14.84 -2.06
C THR A 107 14.83 -14.22 -0.69
N THR A 108 15.75 -13.35 -0.23
CA THR A 108 15.60 -12.61 1.03
C THR A 108 15.10 -11.21 0.74
N ILE A 109 14.12 -10.72 1.52
CA ILE A 109 13.71 -9.32 1.46
C ILE A 109 14.83 -8.45 2.06
N ASP A 110 15.41 -7.56 1.24
CA ASP A 110 16.47 -6.64 1.63
C ASP A 110 15.91 -5.27 2.04
N ILE A 111 14.91 -4.77 1.31
CA ILE A 111 14.27 -3.48 1.58
C ILE A 111 12.75 -3.65 1.43
N ALA A 112 11.99 -3.00 2.31
CA ALA A 112 10.55 -2.92 2.21
C ALA A 112 10.06 -1.52 2.64
N TRP A 113 9.13 -0.93 1.90
CA TRP A 113 8.53 0.37 2.24
C TRP A 113 7.12 0.50 1.70
N ILE A 114 6.41 1.52 2.18
CA ILE A 114 5.07 1.90 1.73
C ILE A 114 5.17 3.28 1.09
N ASP A 115 4.63 3.43 -0.12
CA ASP A 115 4.58 4.71 -0.84
C ASP A 115 3.45 5.61 -0.32
N GLU A 116 3.43 6.88 -0.75
CA GLU A 116 2.44 7.88 -0.30
C GLU A 116 0.99 7.50 -0.65
N ASP A 117 0.79 6.69 -1.69
CA ASP A 117 -0.52 6.17 -2.11
C ASP A 117 -0.94 4.91 -1.35
N GLY A 118 -0.11 4.42 -0.41
CA GLY A 118 -0.32 3.17 0.31
C GLY A 118 0.15 1.93 -0.45
N GLY A 119 0.83 2.08 -1.58
CA GLY A 119 1.44 0.97 -2.32
C GLY A 119 2.58 0.32 -1.54
N LEU A 120 2.77 -0.98 -1.73
CA LEU A 120 3.85 -1.74 -1.10
C LEU A 120 4.97 -1.98 -2.09
N HIS A 121 6.20 -1.71 -1.66
CA HIS A 121 7.40 -2.02 -2.42
C HIS A 121 8.35 -2.90 -1.61
N LEU A 122 8.77 -4.01 -2.20
CA LEU A 122 9.76 -4.93 -1.66
C LEU A 122 10.90 -5.08 -2.67
N THR A 123 12.14 -5.07 -2.20
CA THR A 123 13.29 -5.49 -3.00
C THR A 123 13.99 -6.67 -2.33
N THR A 124 14.46 -7.59 -3.15
CA THR A 124 15.17 -8.79 -2.68
C THR A 124 16.68 -8.62 -2.79
N ASP A 125 17.43 -9.45 -2.07
CA ASP A 125 18.88 -9.60 -2.18
C ASP A 125 19.37 -9.97 -3.59
N SER A 126 18.51 -10.59 -4.40
CA SER A 126 18.74 -10.90 -5.81
C SER A 126 18.47 -9.72 -6.76
N GLY A 127 18.01 -8.58 -6.24
CA GLY A 127 17.69 -7.37 -7.01
C GLY A 127 16.34 -7.42 -7.72
N LEU A 128 15.46 -8.37 -7.37
CA LEU A 128 14.07 -8.37 -7.83
C LEU A 128 13.26 -7.39 -7.00
N ALA A 129 12.30 -6.72 -7.61
CA ALA A 129 11.38 -5.83 -6.91
C ALA A 129 9.93 -6.29 -7.11
N LEU A 130 9.18 -6.45 -6.02
CA LEU A 130 7.73 -6.59 -6.05
C LEU A 130 7.10 -5.25 -5.66
N ALA A 131 6.31 -4.68 -6.55
CA ALA A 131 5.50 -3.50 -6.27
C ALA A 131 4.01 -3.84 -6.35
N VAL A 132 3.25 -3.42 -5.35
CA VAL A 132 1.80 -3.59 -5.26
C VAL A 132 1.17 -2.21 -5.15
N SER A 133 0.21 -1.92 -6.02
CA SER A 133 -0.55 -0.67 -6.04
C SER A 133 -1.25 -0.41 -4.70
N GLY A 134 -1.28 0.85 -4.26
CA GLY A 134 -2.11 1.28 -3.11
C GLY A 134 -3.60 1.37 -3.45
N GLU A 135 -3.95 1.38 -4.73
CA GLU A 135 -5.34 1.35 -5.18
C GLU A 135 -5.86 -0.09 -5.28
N PRO A 136 -6.92 -0.47 -4.52
CA PRO A 136 -7.56 -1.77 -4.67
C PRO A 136 -8.26 -1.87 -6.03
N GLU A 137 -8.43 -3.09 -6.54
CA GLU A 137 -9.18 -3.27 -7.78
C GLU A 137 -10.66 -2.86 -7.63
N PRO A 138 -11.32 -2.35 -8.69
CA PRO A 138 -12.68 -1.77 -8.61
C PRO A 138 -13.77 -2.69 -8.05
N TYR A 139 -13.52 -4.00 -8.01
CA TYR A 139 -14.47 -5.03 -7.58
C TYR A 139 -14.11 -5.65 -6.23
N THR A 140 -13.04 -5.17 -5.59
CA THR A 140 -12.62 -5.64 -4.28
C THR A 140 -13.04 -4.63 -3.20
N THR A 141 -13.27 -5.13 -1.98
CA THR A 141 -13.73 -4.29 -0.84
C THR A 141 -12.70 -4.27 0.28
N GLY A 142 -11.53 -4.88 0.06
CA GLY A 142 -10.46 -5.02 1.03
C GLY A 142 -9.35 -4.00 0.87
N GLU A 143 -8.34 -4.15 1.74
CA GLU A 143 -7.06 -3.48 1.57
C GLU A 143 -6.36 -3.99 0.30
N PRO A 144 -5.63 -3.14 -0.44
CA PRO A 144 -4.91 -3.54 -1.66
C PRO A 144 -3.89 -4.66 -1.41
N TRP A 145 -3.36 -4.71 -0.20
CA TRP A 145 -2.49 -5.78 0.29
C TRP A 145 -2.57 -5.83 1.81
N ARG A 146 -2.22 -6.98 2.39
CA ARG A 146 -2.12 -7.13 3.85
C ARG A 146 -1.18 -8.25 4.25
N LEU A 147 -0.51 -8.07 5.39
CA LEU A 147 0.25 -9.12 6.05
C LEU A 147 -0.63 -9.88 7.03
N SER A 148 -0.48 -11.21 7.04
CA SER A 148 -1.02 -12.04 8.10
C SER A 148 -0.26 -11.83 9.41
N ARG A 149 -0.78 -12.33 10.52
CA ARG A 149 0.00 -12.37 11.77
C ARG A 149 1.11 -13.41 11.65
N TRP A 150 2.30 -13.07 12.14
CA TRP A 150 3.38 -14.03 12.35
C TRP A 150 2.91 -15.23 13.19
N ARG A 151 3.23 -16.44 12.72
CA ARG A 151 2.89 -17.71 13.38
C ARG A 151 4.17 -18.55 13.54
N PRO A 152 4.38 -19.22 14.67
CA PRO A 152 5.44 -20.22 14.79
C PRO A 152 5.25 -21.32 13.74
N VAL A 153 6.37 -21.79 13.16
CA VAL A 153 6.45 -22.99 12.30
C VAL A 153 6.47 -24.27 13.13
#